data_AF-A0A3M1UP16-F1
#
_entry.id   AF-A0A3M1UP16-F1
#
_cell.length_a   1.000
_cell.length_b   1.000
_cell.length_c   1.000
_cell.angle_alpha   90.00
_cell.angle_beta   90.00
_cell.angle_gamma   90.00
#
_symmetry.space_group_name_H-M   'P 1'
#
loop_
_entity.id
_entity.type
_entity.pdbx_description
1 polymer ?
#
loop_
_entity_poly.entity_id
_entity_poly.type
_entity_poly.pdbx_seq_one_letter_code
_entity_poly.pdbx_strand_id
1 'polypeptide(L)'
;PLLKNRLQGGERVVRVHPDGKPAQTRIHPLARCGDFTLVRVGLDTGRTHQIRVHAAYLGHPLAGDAKYGDREANRRLRALGLRRLFLHAHRLHVPLAEGGIRTFTAPLPADLAALLERLGCPEPLPGSDAAGIGEP
;
A
#
# COMPACT_ATOMS: atom_id res chain seq x y z
N PRO A 1 9.76 13.89 -0.38
CA PRO A 1 11.03 13.19 -0.71
C PRO A 1 11.41 12.19 0.40
N LEU A 2 12.10 11.09 0.04
CA LEU A 2 12.39 9.97 0.94
C LEU A 2 13.89 9.74 1.09
N LEU A 3 14.36 9.86 2.34
CA LEU A 3 15.75 9.61 2.71
C LEU A 3 15.88 8.22 3.33
N LYS A 4 16.89 7.46 2.88
CA LYS A 4 17.17 6.10 3.32
C LYS A 4 18.35 6.10 4.28
N ASN A 5 18.10 5.74 5.53
CA ASN A 5 19.11 5.52 6.55
C ASN A 5 19.34 4.01 6.73
N ARG A 6 20.60 3.60 6.84
CA ARG A 6 20.97 2.25 7.29
C ARG A 6 21.26 2.33 8.78
N LEU A 7 20.55 1.54 9.60
CA LEU A 7 20.91 1.36 11.01
C LEU A 7 22.11 0.41 11.13
N GLN A 8 22.87 0.53 12.23
CA GLN A 8 23.81 -0.52 12.63
C GLN A 8 23.01 -1.80 12.89
N GLY A 9 23.28 -2.86 12.12
CA GLY A 9 22.48 -4.09 12.07
C GLY A 9 21.87 -4.40 10.69
N GLY A 10 22.08 -3.56 9.68
CA GLY A 10 21.66 -3.83 8.29
C GLY A 10 20.19 -3.52 8.00
N GLU A 11 19.40 -3.19 9.04
CA GLU A 11 18.01 -2.80 8.89
C GLU A 11 17.87 -1.42 8.23
N ARG A 12 17.01 -1.34 7.20
CA ARG A 12 16.80 -0.11 6.42
C ARG A 12 15.61 0.66 6.96
N VAL A 13 15.82 1.90 7.38
CA VAL A 13 14.76 2.84 7.76
C VAL A 13 14.69 3.95 6.72
N VAL A 14 13.49 4.17 6.18
CA VAL A 14 13.18 5.28 5.28
C VAL A 14 12.30 6.28 6.02
N ARG A 15 12.56 7.58 5.84
CA ARG A 15 11.79 8.69 6.42
C ARG A 15 11.55 9.78 5.38
N VAL A 16 10.50 10.58 5.59
CA VAL A 16 10.29 11.81 4.80
C VAL A 16 11.34 12.84 5.23
N HIS A 17 12.08 13.39 4.26
CA HIS A 17 13.13 14.37 4.51
C HIS A 17 13.33 15.24 3.26
N PRO A 18 13.64 16.55 3.39
CA PRO A 18 13.91 17.43 2.25
C PRO A 18 15.08 16.92 1.38
N ASP A 19 16.18 16.48 2.00
CA ASP A 19 17.34 15.90 1.28
C ASP A 19 17.12 14.46 0.75
N GLY A 20 15.89 13.96 0.84
CA GLY A 20 15.52 12.65 0.32
C GLY A 20 15.37 12.62 -1.20
N LYS A 21 15.33 11.42 -1.78
CA LYS A 21 15.03 11.26 -3.21
C LYS A 21 13.56 11.62 -3.48
N PRO A 22 13.23 12.26 -4.62
CA PRO A 22 11.83 12.53 -4.97
C PRO A 22 11.04 11.23 -5.03
N ALA A 23 9.83 11.29 -4.47
CA ALA A 23 8.93 10.16 -4.34
C ALA A 23 7.48 10.67 -4.42
N GLN A 24 6.67 10.05 -5.27
CA GLN A 24 5.27 10.45 -5.49
C GLN A 24 4.36 9.22 -5.49
N THR A 25 3.29 9.31 -4.70
CA THR A 25 2.31 8.25 -4.47
C THR A 25 0.93 8.87 -4.56
N ARG A 26 0.08 8.33 -5.42
CA ARG A 26 -1.34 8.69 -5.49
C ARG A 26 -2.14 7.73 -4.61
N ILE A 27 -2.98 8.26 -3.71
CA ILE A 27 -3.82 7.46 -2.81
C ILE A 27 -5.27 7.76 -3.14
N HIS A 28 -6.05 6.72 -3.44
CA HIS A 28 -7.46 6.82 -3.78
C HIS A 28 -8.26 5.98 -2.77
N PRO A 29 -9.01 6.59 -1.85
CA PRO A 29 -9.91 5.86 -0.95
C PRO A 29 -10.95 5.07 -1.75
N LEU A 30 -11.13 3.80 -1.41
CA LEU A 30 -12.14 2.93 -2.02
C LEU A 30 -13.32 2.72 -1.09
N ALA A 31 -13.05 2.46 0.19
CA ALA A 31 -14.09 2.21 1.18
C ALA A 31 -13.63 2.52 2.60
N ARG A 32 -14.56 2.93 3.45
CA ARG A 32 -14.34 3.12 4.89
C ARG A 32 -14.90 1.91 5.65
N CYS A 33 -14.12 1.39 6.58
CA CYS A 33 -14.36 0.11 7.25
C CYS A 33 -14.07 0.29 8.75
N GLY A 34 -14.97 1.02 9.41
CA GLY A 34 -14.79 1.49 10.78
C GLY A 34 -13.62 2.47 10.91
N ASP A 35 -12.63 2.09 11.71
CA ASP A 35 -11.39 2.83 11.95
C ASP A 35 -10.38 2.71 10.79
N PHE A 36 -10.65 1.85 9.82
CA PHE A 36 -9.78 1.59 8.68
C PHE A 36 -10.35 2.14 7.38
N THR A 37 -9.49 2.38 6.40
CA THR A 37 -9.88 2.76 5.04
C THR A 37 -9.14 1.87 4.06
N LEU A 38 -9.88 1.18 3.20
CA LEU A 38 -9.31 0.50 2.05
C LEU A 38 -8.96 1.54 0.99
N VAL A 39 -7.70 1.53 0.54
CA VAL A 39 -7.20 2.50 -0.45
C VAL A 39 -6.55 1.78 -1.63
N ARG A 40 -6.71 2.35 -2.81
CA ARG A 40 -5.90 2.02 -3.99
C ARG A 40 -4.71 2.97 -4.03
N VAL A 41 -3.55 2.44 -4.39
CA VAL A 41 -2.31 3.21 -4.44
C VAL A 41 -1.69 3.14 -5.82
N GLY A 42 -1.46 4.31 -6.43
CA GLY A 42 -0.66 4.49 -7.65
C GLY A 42 0.75 4.94 -7.31
N LEU A 43 1.74 4.40 -8.02
CA LEU A 43 3.15 4.76 -7.85
C LEU A 43 3.71 5.37 -9.13
N ASP A 44 4.14 6.63 -9.04
CA ASP A 44 4.96 7.28 -10.08
C ASP A 44 6.45 7.00 -9.88
N THR A 45 6.82 6.61 -8.66
CA THR A 45 8.19 6.25 -8.29
C THR A 45 8.20 4.99 -7.44
N GLY A 46 9.31 4.23 -7.49
CA GLY A 46 9.49 2.97 -6.75
C GLY A 46 10.52 3.03 -5.62
N ARG A 47 10.44 3.97 -4.68
CA ARG A 47 11.42 4.07 -3.57
C ARG A 47 11.16 2.99 -2.50
N THR A 48 12.22 2.60 -1.77
CA THR A 48 12.11 1.61 -0.68
C THR A 48 11.08 2.07 0.35
N HIS A 49 10.14 1.19 0.72
CA HIS A 49 9.06 1.46 1.70
C HIS A 49 8.18 2.67 1.38
N GLN A 50 8.15 3.15 0.13
CA GLN A 50 7.51 4.42 -0.22
C GLN A 50 6.06 4.52 0.25
N ILE A 51 5.22 3.52 -0.08
CA ILE A 51 3.80 3.51 0.34
C ILE A 51 3.68 3.54 1.86
N ARG A 52 4.45 2.70 2.55
CA ARG A 52 4.44 2.54 4.01
C ARG A 52 4.77 3.86 4.72
N VAL A 53 5.83 4.52 4.26
CA VAL A 53 6.31 5.79 4.84
C VAL A 53 5.36 6.94 4.51
N HIS A 54 4.86 7.03 3.28
CA HIS A 54 3.90 8.09 2.91
C HIS A 54 2.59 7.95 3.67
N ALA A 55 2.04 6.74 3.79
CA ALA A 55 0.82 6.47 4.55
C ALA A 55 1.00 6.85 6.04
N ALA A 56 2.11 6.44 6.66
CA ALA A 56 2.43 6.82 8.03
C ALA A 56 2.66 8.33 8.21
N TYR A 57 3.31 8.99 7.25
CA TYR A 57 3.53 10.44 7.27
C TYR A 57 2.22 11.23 7.21
N LEU A 58 1.21 10.72 6.49
CA LEU A 58 -0.13 11.29 6.44
C LEU A 58 -0.98 10.99 7.69
N GLY A 59 -0.44 10.28 8.69
CA GLY A 59 -1.18 9.89 9.90
C GLY A 59 -2.07 8.65 9.72
N HIS A 60 -2.00 7.98 8.57
CA HIS A 60 -2.80 6.78 8.26
C HIS A 60 -1.89 5.60 7.91
N PRO A 61 -1.13 5.05 8.88
CA PRO A 61 -0.17 4.00 8.58
C PRO A 61 -0.85 2.69 8.17
N LEU A 62 -0.12 1.85 7.43
CA LEU A 62 -0.68 0.60 6.91
C LEU A 62 -0.96 -0.43 8.01
N ALA A 63 -2.09 -1.12 7.88
CA ALA A 63 -2.45 -2.27 8.69
C ALA A 63 -1.40 -3.40 8.56
N GLY A 64 -1.00 -3.97 9.70
CA GLY A 64 0.00 -5.03 9.76
C GLY A 64 1.46 -4.56 9.59
N ASP A 65 1.73 -3.25 9.48
CA ASP A 65 3.09 -2.73 9.39
C ASP A 65 3.79 -2.73 10.75
N ALA A 66 4.74 -3.63 10.97
CA ALA A 66 5.48 -3.71 12.23
C ALA A 66 6.43 -2.52 12.49
N LYS A 67 6.78 -1.74 11.45
CA LYS A 67 7.82 -0.70 11.51
C LYS A 67 7.26 0.72 11.55
N TYR A 68 6.27 1.01 10.71
CA TYR A 68 5.65 2.32 10.60
C TYR A 68 4.18 2.31 11.03
N GLY A 69 3.66 1.15 11.42
CA GLY A 69 2.27 0.94 11.82
C GLY A 69 1.96 1.30 13.27
N ASP A 70 0.67 1.41 13.55
CA ASP A 70 0.14 1.52 14.90
C ASP A 70 0.16 0.14 15.58
N ARG A 71 0.88 0.05 16.71
CA ARG A 71 1.04 -1.21 17.46
C ARG A 71 -0.29 -1.71 18.04
N GLU A 72 -1.14 -0.83 18.52
CA GLU A 72 -2.41 -1.19 19.12
C GLU A 72 -3.41 -1.63 18.05
N ALA A 73 -3.54 -0.87 16.96
CA ALA A 73 -4.36 -1.27 15.82
C ALA A 73 -3.91 -2.62 15.26
N ASN A 74 -2.59 -2.83 15.15
CA ASN A 74 -2.03 -4.10 14.70
C ASN A 74 -2.34 -5.27 15.66
N ARG A 75 -2.36 -5.06 16.98
CA ARG A 75 -2.80 -6.11 17.93
C ARG A 75 -4.25 -6.49 17.69
N ARG A 76 -5.15 -5.52 17.51
CA ARG A 76 -6.58 -5.75 17.23
C ARG A 76 -6.76 -6.51 15.92
N LEU A 77 -6.06 -6.09 14.85
CA LEU A 77 -6.10 -6.76 13.55
C LEU A 77 -5.52 -8.17 13.57
N ARG A 78 -4.49 -8.44 14.39
CA ARG A 78 -3.95 -9.80 14.58
C ARG A 78 -5.00 -10.74 15.18
N ALA A 79 -5.80 -10.28 16.13
CA ALA A 79 -6.91 -11.06 16.68
C ALA A 79 -7.99 -11.36 15.61
N LEU A 80 -8.13 -10.48 14.61
CA LEU A 80 -9.00 -10.69 13.45
C LEU A 80 -8.39 -11.57 12.36
N GLY A 81 -7.11 -11.97 12.48
CA GLY A 81 -6.44 -12.89 11.57
C GLY A 81 -5.34 -12.26 10.70
N LEU A 82 -5.10 -10.95 10.76
CA LEU A 82 -4.04 -10.31 9.98
C LEU A 82 -2.65 -10.61 10.55
N ARG A 83 -1.89 -11.45 9.84
CA ARG A 83 -0.52 -11.88 10.24
C ARG A 83 0.60 -11.27 9.41
N ARG A 84 0.26 -10.48 8.39
CA ARG A 84 1.19 -9.85 7.44
C ARG A 84 0.83 -8.38 7.23
N LEU A 85 1.69 -7.67 6.51
CA LEU A 85 1.38 -6.33 6.01
C LEU A 85 0.19 -6.41 5.03
N PHE A 86 -0.84 -5.58 5.27
CA PHE A 86 -1.95 -5.38 4.32
C PHE A 86 -1.49 -4.46 3.19
N LEU A 87 -0.68 -5.03 2.29
CA LEU A 87 -0.21 -4.38 1.07
C LEU A 87 -0.11 -5.44 -0.03
N HIS A 88 -0.86 -5.23 -1.11
CA HIS A 88 -0.98 -6.16 -2.21
C HIS A 88 -0.73 -5.47 -3.55
N ALA A 89 0.17 -6.04 -4.37
CA ALA A 89 0.43 -5.55 -5.72
C ALA A 89 -0.62 -6.12 -6.66
N HIS A 90 -1.77 -5.44 -6.75
CA HIS A 90 -2.91 -5.92 -7.51
C HIS A 90 -2.71 -5.83 -9.04
N ARG A 91 -2.05 -4.78 -9.54
CA ARG A 91 -1.89 -4.53 -10.97
C ARG A 91 -0.50 -4.02 -11.32
N LEU A 92 0.02 -4.48 -12.45
CA LEU A 92 1.28 -4.03 -13.03
C LEU A 92 1.10 -3.80 -14.54
N HIS A 93 1.44 -2.60 -15.01
CA HIS A 93 1.54 -2.26 -16.43
C HIS A 93 3.01 -2.29 -16.83
N VAL A 94 3.34 -3.06 -17.86
CA VAL A 94 4.71 -3.20 -18.37
C VAL A 94 4.73 -2.78 -19.84
N PRO A 95 5.44 -1.70 -20.21
CA PRO A 95 5.68 -1.39 -21.62
C PRO A 95 6.56 -2.48 -22.24
N LEU A 96 6.19 -2.97 -23.41
CA LEU A 96 6.95 -4.00 -24.13
C LEU A 96 7.96 -3.37 -25.09
N ALA A 97 9.10 -4.05 -25.31
CA ALA A 97 10.15 -3.57 -26.19
C ALA A 97 9.67 -3.45 -27.66
N GLU A 98 8.80 -4.36 -28.09
CA GLU A 98 8.14 -4.33 -29.41
C GLU A 98 7.02 -3.28 -29.55
N GLY A 99 6.73 -2.53 -28.48
CA GLY A 99 5.62 -1.58 -28.41
C GLY A 99 4.38 -2.13 -27.72
N GLY A 100 3.51 -1.22 -27.28
CA GLY A 100 2.32 -1.56 -26.50
C GLY A 100 2.58 -1.76 -25.00
N ILE A 101 1.49 -2.02 -24.26
CA ILE A 101 1.51 -2.21 -22.80
C ILE A 101 0.87 -3.56 -22.49
N ARG A 102 1.56 -4.39 -21.70
CA ARG A 102 0.99 -5.60 -21.12
C ARG A 102 0.56 -5.35 -19.68
N THR A 103 -0.66 -5.75 -19.37
CA THR A 103 -1.25 -5.64 -18.02
C THR A 103 -1.27 -6.99 -17.34
N PHE A 104 -0.75 -7.04 -16.11
CA PHE A 104 -0.82 -8.19 -15.23
C PHE A 104 -1.67 -7.83 -14.02
N THR A 105 -2.56 -8.74 -13.61
CA THR A 105 -3.41 -8.59 -12.43
C THR A 105 -3.25 -9.78 -11.50
N ALA A 106 -3.19 -9.52 -10.20
CA ALA A 106 -3.18 -10.53 -9.16
C ALA A 106 -4.41 -10.34 -8.26
N PRO A 107 -5.30 -11.36 -8.12
CA PRO A 107 -6.46 -11.27 -7.23
C PRO A 107 -6.01 -11.02 -5.79
N LEU A 108 -6.90 -10.46 -4.97
CA LEU A 108 -6.61 -10.24 -3.56
C LEU A 108 -6.39 -11.61 -2.88
N PRO A 109 -5.30 -11.80 -2.13
CA PRO A 109 -5.07 -13.03 -1.39
C PRO A 109 -6.21 -13.32 -0.41
N ALA A 110 -6.59 -14.60 -0.29
CA ALA A 110 -7.74 -15.02 0.51
C ALA A 110 -7.66 -14.60 1.99
N ASP A 111 -6.45 -14.53 2.56
CA ASP A 111 -6.23 -14.06 3.93
C ASP A 111 -6.56 -12.58 4.10
N LEU A 112 -6.29 -11.76 3.09
CA LEU A 112 -6.63 -10.33 3.10
C LEU A 112 -8.13 -10.12 2.78
N ALA A 113 -8.70 -10.90 1.87
CA ALA A 113 -10.13 -10.87 1.58
C ALA A 113 -10.97 -11.22 2.82
N ALA A 114 -10.62 -12.31 3.52
CA ALA A 114 -11.29 -12.71 4.75
C ALA A 114 -11.19 -11.65 5.86
N LEU A 115 -10.11 -10.86 5.90
CA LEU A 115 -10.02 -9.73 6.83
C LEU A 115 -10.99 -8.61 6.44
N LEU A 116 -11.10 -8.29 5.16
CA LEU A 116 -12.04 -7.28 4.68
C LEU A 116 -13.48 -7.64 5.06
N GLU A 117 -13.88 -8.91 4.87
CA GLU A 117 -15.18 -9.42 5.30
C GLU A 117 -15.42 -9.22 6.80
N ARG A 118 -14.45 -9.59 7.64
CA ARG A 118 -14.52 -9.41 9.10
C ARG A 118 -14.61 -7.95 9.53
N LEU A 119 -14.06 -7.04 8.73
CA LEU A 119 -14.14 -5.59 8.95
C LEU A 119 -15.40 -4.96 8.33
N GLY A 120 -16.28 -5.74 7.71
CA GLY A 120 -17.46 -5.22 6.98
C GLY A 120 -17.08 -4.37 5.78
N CYS A 121 -15.90 -4.61 5.21
CA CYS A 121 -15.29 -3.83 4.16
C CYS A 121 -15.63 -4.45 2.81
N PRO A 122 -16.10 -3.68 1.81
CA PRO A 122 -16.38 -4.24 0.50
C PRO A 122 -15.07 -4.72 -0.15
N GLU A 123 -15.12 -5.88 -0.80
CA GLU A 123 -14.01 -6.33 -1.63
C GLU A 123 -13.87 -5.38 -2.84
N PRO A 124 -12.65 -4.97 -3.23
CA PRO A 124 -12.47 -4.15 -4.41
C PRO A 124 -12.95 -4.93 -5.65
N LEU A 125 -14.04 -4.45 -6.27
CA LEU A 125 -14.65 -5.09 -7.43
C LEU A 125 -13.63 -5.26 -8.58
N PRO A 126 -13.55 -6.45 -9.21
CA PRO A 126 -12.78 -6.62 -10.44
C PRO A 126 -13.40 -5.73 -11.53
N GLY A 127 -12.64 -4.74 -12.02
CA GLY A 127 -13.08 -3.86 -13.12
C GLY A 127 -13.56 -2.46 -12.72
N SER A 128 -13.44 -2.02 -11.47
CA SER A 128 -13.73 -0.62 -11.05
C SER A 128 -12.71 0.42 -11.61
N ASP A 129 -11.97 0.08 -12.65
CA ASP A 129 -10.82 0.82 -13.17
C ASP A 129 -11.14 1.79 -14.29
N ALA A 130 -12.41 2.07 -14.56
CA ALA A 130 -12.81 3.02 -15.60
C ALA A 130 -12.52 4.50 -15.22
N ALA A 131 -12.08 4.81 -14.00
CA ALA A 131 -11.74 6.19 -13.62
C ALA A 131 -10.53 6.28 -12.68
N GLY A 132 -9.42 6.81 -13.20
CA GLY A 132 -8.69 7.82 -12.42
C GLY A 132 -7.31 7.52 -11.85
N ILE A 133 -6.59 6.47 -12.27
CA ILE A 133 -5.16 6.32 -11.89
C ILE A 133 -4.22 6.06 -13.07
N GLY A 134 -4.73 6.24 -14.29
CA GLY A 134 -4.04 5.85 -15.52
C GLY A 134 -4.04 6.88 -16.63
N GLU A 135 -4.36 8.14 -16.37
CA GLU A 135 -4.07 9.21 -17.34
C GLU A 135 -2.88 10.05 -16.83
N PRO A 136 -1.87 10.30 -17.68
CA PRO A 136 -0.76 11.20 -17.38
C PRO A 136 -1.21 12.64 -17.15
#